data_AF-A0A150MJW7-F1
#
_entry.id   AF-A0A150MJW7-F1
#
_cell.length_a   1.000
_cell.length_b   1.000
_cell.length_c   1.000
_cell.angle_alpha   90.00
_cell.angle_beta   90.00
_cell.angle_gamma   90.00
#
_symmetry.space_group_name_H-M   'P 1'
#
loop_
_entity.id
_entity.type
_entity.pdbx_description
1 polymer ?
#
loop_
_entity_poly.entity_id
_entity_poly.type
_entity_poly.pdbx_seq_one_letter_code
_entity_poly.pdbx_strand_id
1 'polypeptide(L)'
;MSNSVLKGAFLSKEETELLKVQAFNDPKFIKVVNELVKDNEINLENVTVLKPMKFDVRYGNLVKSVKTAIFQVEDHVYVTFFEVKNHQNGEIEIKVRGQAAVDENEQVTLMSVNVKNHQDNVVRKENVLDMKIEEFEEFVQKSLANYDGFQHDPYYEEGELNAEVETEGFLDGCLPGGYLWCGMGCQIDSNACDGPEIYNPKNPAVDRCCREHDCCYRLTGQDWPNDGCDAILCSCVYAVDPYGIASMAIQAVMCI
;
A
#
# COMPACT_ATOMS: atom_id res chain seq x y z
N MET A 1 -23.16 -10.62 -3.73
CA MET A 1 -21.91 -10.08 -3.15
C MET A 1 -22.02 -8.57 -3.24
N SER A 2 -21.99 -7.87 -2.11
CA SER A 2 -21.91 -6.41 -2.14
C SER A 2 -20.53 -6.06 -2.67
N ASN A 3 -20.45 -5.34 -3.78
CA ASN A 3 -19.17 -4.82 -4.26
C ASN A 3 -18.78 -3.69 -3.31
N SER A 4 -17.90 -3.99 -2.35
CA SER A 4 -17.29 -2.92 -1.57
C SER A 4 -16.54 -2.00 -2.54
N VAL A 5 -16.65 -0.69 -2.35
CA VAL A 5 -15.98 0.32 -3.16
C VAL A 5 -15.02 1.10 -2.27
N LEU A 6 -13.79 1.34 -2.73
CA LEU A 6 -12.80 2.09 -1.98
C LEU A 6 -13.06 3.55 -2.32
N LYS A 7 -13.91 4.16 -1.51
CA LYS A 7 -14.30 5.56 -1.64
C LYS A 7 -13.21 6.45 -1.07
N GLY A 8 -12.90 7.53 -1.77
CA GLY A 8 -11.92 8.50 -1.31
C GLY A 8 -11.80 9.71 -2.22
N ALA A 9 -10.88 10.61 -1.89
CA ALA A 9 -10.57 11.79 -2.67
C ALA A 9 -9.08 11.86 -3.02
N PHE A 10 -8.75 12.54 -4.11
CA PHE A 10 -7.42 13.12 -4.24
C PHE A 10 -7.28 14.28 -3.26
N LEU A 11 -6.10 14.45 -2.68
CA LEU A 11 -5.84 15.59 -1.80
C LEU A 11 -5.87 16.88 -2.61
N SER A 12 -6.43 17.93 -2.04
CA SER A 12 -6.28 19.28 -2.57
C SER A 12 -4.81 19.71 -2.56
N LYS A 13 -4.50 20.83 -3.25
CA LYS A 13 -3.15 21.39 -3.21
C LYS A 13 -2.71 21.71 -1.78
N GLU A 14 -3.60 22.30 -0.97
CA GLU A 14 -3.29 22.65 0.42
C GLU A 14 -3.03 21.40 1.27
N GLU A 15 -3.89 20.38 1.19
CA GLU A 15 -3.69 19.11 1.89
C GLU A 15 -2.41 18.39 1.44
N THR A 16 -2.08 18.46 0.15
CA THR A 16 -0.86 17.88 -0.41
C THR A 16 0.39 18.57 0.15
N GLU A 17 0.40 19.91 0.24
CA GLU A 17 1.51 20.66 0.84
C GLU A 17 1.64 20.36 2.34
N LEU A 18 0.52 20.26 3.07
CA LEU A 18 0.54 19.87 4.48
C LEU A 18 1.12 18.47 4.68
N LEU A 19 0.70 17.50 3.86
CA LEU A 19 1.23 16.14 3.92
C LEU A 19 2.72 16.10 3.55
N LYS A 20 3.16 16.89 2.57
CA LYS A 20 4.57 17.04 2.20
C LYS A 20 5.40 17.61 3.36
N VAL A 21 4.94 18.67 4.00
CA VAL A 21 5.60 19.25 5.20
C VAL A 21 5.67 18.23 6.33
N GLN A 22 4.59 17.49 6.58
CA GLN A 22 4.57 16.46 7.60
C GLN A 22 5.58 15.34 7.29
N ALA A 23 5.57 14.81 6.07
CA ALA A 23 6.51 13.78 5.65
C ALA A 23 7.96 14.24 5.83
N PHE A 24 8.29 15.47 5.45
CA PHE A 24 9.67 15.98 5.54
C PHE A 24 10.15 16.29 6.95
N ASN A 25 9.23 16.41 7.90
CA ASN A 25 9.56 16.54 9.32
C ASN A 25 9.48 15.19 10.07
N ASP A 26 9.03 14.12 9.41
CA ASP A 26 8.92 12.81 10.03
C ASP A 26 10.27 12.06 10.05
N PRO A 27 10.76 11.61 11.21
CA PRO A 27 12.04 10.91 11.32
C PRO A 27 12.11 9.62 10.49
N LYS A 28 11.00 8.88 10.31
CA LYS A 28 11.00 7.64 9.52
C LYS A 28 11.16 7.97 8.04
N PHE A 29 10.51 9.03 7.56
CA PHE A 29 10.68 9.51 6.19
C PHE A 29 12.13 9.89 5.89
N ILE A 30 12.72 10.74 6.73
CA ILE A 30 14.13 11.16 6.60
C ILE A 30 15.06 9.94 6.61
N LYS A 31 14.80 8.97 7.49
CA LYS A 31 15.60 7.76 7.58
C LYS A 31 15.53 6.90 6.31
N VAL A 32 14.33 6.65 5.79
CA VAL A 32 14.16 5.90 4.53
C VAL A 32 14.86 6.60 3.38
N VAL A 33 14.71 7.92 3.30
CA VAL A 33 15.31 8.74 2.27
C VAL A 33 16.86 8.65 2.32
N ASN A 34 17.46 8.80 3.50
CA ASN A 34 18.91 8.71 3.68
C ASN A 34 19.49 7.31 3.36
N GLU A 35 18.68 6.26 3.51
CA GLU A 35 19.11 4.88 3.18
C GLU A 35 19.08 4.61 1.67
N LEU A 36 18.21 5.32 0.94
CA LEU A 36 18.02 5.14 -0.51
C LEU A 36 18.94 6.04 -1.33
N VAL A 37 19.14 7.28 -0.89
CA VAL A 37 19.99 8.26 -1.57
C VAL A 37 21.30 8.36 -0.82
N LYS A 38 22.35 7.73 -1.35
CA LYS A 38 23.70 7.83 -0.79
C LYS A 38 24.39 9.09 -1.33
N ASP A 39 25.00 9.85 -0.43
CA ASP A 39 25.98 10.91 -0.73
C ASP A 39 25.46 12.23 -1.37
N ASN A 40 24.14 12.40 -1.57
CA ASN A 40 23.56 13.66 -2.03
C ASN A 40 22.67 14.32 -0.95
N GLU A 41 22.86 15.62 -0.71
CA GLU A 41 21.86 16.43 -0.02
C GLU A 41 20.62 16.52 -0.91
N ILE A 42 19.54 15.84 -0.52
CA ILE A 42 18.30 15.89 -1.28
C ILE A 42 17.71 17.28 -1.17
N ASN A 43 17.54 17.93 -2.32
CA ASN A 43 16.76 19.14 -2.39
C ASN A 43 15.26 18.78 -2.33
N LEU A 44 14.72 18.85 -1.11
CA LEU A 44 13.31 18.61 -0.81
C LEU A 44 12.34 19.50 -1.62
N GLU A 45 12.80 20.65 -2.13
CA GLU A 45 11.99 21.52 -2.98
C GLU A 45 11.70 20.90 -4.36
N ASN A 46 12.60 20.03 -4.86
CA ASN A 46 12.47 19.38 -6.17
C ASN A 46 11.69 18.05 -6.12
N VAL A 47 11.23 17.63 -4.94
CA VAL A 47 10.49 16.38 -4.78
C VAL A 47 9.12 16.50 -5.43
N THR A 48 8.85 15.58 -6.36
CA THR A 48 7.55 15.46 -7.03
C THR A 48 6.61 14.62 -6.17
N VAL A 49 5.41 15.15 -5.92
CA VAL A 49 4.36 14.43 -5.18
C VAL A 49 3.41 13.77 -6.17
N LEU A 50 3.37 12.45 -6.14
CA LEU A 50 2.56 11.59 -6.99
C LEU A 50 1.44 10.98 -6.15
N LYS A 51 0.27 10.77 -6.76
CA LYS A 51 -0.85 10.05 -6.14
C LYS A 51 -1.27 10.56 -4.74
N PRO A 52 -1.34 11.89 -4.47
CA PRO A 52 -1.78 12.36 -3.17
C PRO A 52 -3.27 12.08 -3.00
N MET A 53 -3.63 11.23 -2.03
CA MET A 53 -5.00 10.77 -1.85
C MET A 53 -5.35 10.53 -0.38
N LYS A 54 -6.66 10.49 -0.13
CA LYS A 54 -7.27 10.06 1.12
C LYS A 54 -8.41 9.10 0.89
N PHE A 55 -8.54 8.08 1.73
CA PHE A 55 -9.60 7.07 1.64
C PHE A 55 -9.78 6.35 2.97
N ASP A 56 -10.92 5.69 3.14
CA ASP A 56 -11.18 4.81 4.28
C ASP A 56 -11.01 3.36 3.86
N VAL A 57 -10.41 2.56 4.73
CA VAL A 57 -10.35 1.10 4.57
C VAL A 57 -11.01 0.45 5.78
N ARG A 58 -11.79 -0.59 5.51
CA ARG A 58 -12.38 -1.46 6.53
C ARG A 58 -11.77 -2.85 6.47
N TYR A 59 -11.46 -3.41 7.64
CA TYR A 59 -11.07 -4.81 7.79
C TYR A 59 -11.75 -5.38 9.04
N GLY A 60 -12.78 -6.20 8.84
CA GLY A 60 -13.67 -6.61 9.93
C GLY A 60 -14.35 -5.40 10.58
N ASN A 61 -14.14 -5.22 11.88
CA ASN A 61 -14.66 -4.07 12.64
C ASN A 61 -13.69 -2.89 12.68
N LEU A 62 -12.48 -3.02 12.13
CA LEU A 62 -11.47 -1.96 12.08
C LEU A 62 -11.78 -1.02 10.90
N VAL A 63 -11.79 0.29 11.17
CA VAL A 63 -11.94 1.33 10.14
C VAL A 63 -10.78 2.28 10.29
N LYS A 64 -10.03 2.44 9.20
CA LYS A 64 -8.85 3.29 9.13
C LYS A 64 -9.04 4.34 8.04
N SER A 65 -8.88 5.61 8.40
CA SER A 65 -8.66 6.66 7.39
C SER A 65 -7.19 6.71 7.03
N VAL A 66 -6.90 6.81 5.75
CA VAL A 66 -5.55 6.85 5.21
C VAL A 66 -5.41 8.15 4.45
N LYS A 67 -4.35 8.92 4.75
CA LYS A 67 -3.80 9.93 3.83
C LYS A 67 -2.45 9.46 3.36
N THR A 68 -2.19 9.58 2.07
CA THR A 68 -0.96 9.03 1.50
C THR A 68 -0.55 9.76 0.25
N ALA A 69 0.76 9.76 0.00
CA ALA A 69 1.35 10.21 -1.23
C ALA A 69 2.65 9.44 -1.51
N ILE A 70 3.06 9.46 -2.77
CA ILE A 70 4.33 8.91 -3.23
C ILE A 70 5.23 10.09 -3.58
N PHE A 71 6.38 10.17 -2.94
CA PHE A 71 7.38 11.20 -3.14
C PHE A 71 8.46 10.64 -4.06
N GLN A 72 8.54 11.15 -5.28
CA GLN A 72 9.68 10.91 -6.15
C GLN A 72 10.79 11.91 -5.77
N VAL A 73 11.81 11.42 -5.06
CA VAL A 73 12.86 12.25 -4.47
C VAL A 73 14.07 12.42 -5.38
N GLU A 74 14.35 11.40 -6.19
CA GLU A 74 15.32 11.39 -7.29
C GLU A 74 14.79 10.50 -8.42
N ASP A 75 15.51 10.41 -9.53
CA ASP A 75 15.18 9.48 -10.61
C ASP A 75 15.19 8.05 -10.08
N HIS A 76 14.07 7.36 -10.32
CA HIS A 76 13.81 5.99 -9.88
C HIS A 76 13.88 5.77 -8.35
N VAL A 77 13.82 6.83 -7.54
CA VAL A 77 13.73 6.77 -6.09
C VAL A 77 12.38 7.30 -5.62
N TYR A 78 11.59 6.40 -5.05
CA TYR A 78 10.21 6.66 -4.64
C TYR A 78 10.02 6.32 -3.17
N VAL A 79 9.44 7.25 -2.41
CA VAL A 79 9.12 7.06 -0.99
C VAL A 79 7.62 7.23 -0.79
N THR A 80 6.95 6.17 -0.34
CA THR A 80 5.53 6.22 0.02
C THR A 80 5.40 6.56 1.50
N PHE A 81 4.57 7.56 1.78
CA PHE A 81 4.22 7.99 3.13
C PHE A 81 2.74 7.71 3.37
N PHE A 82 2.41 7.15 4.53
CA PHE A 82 1.04 6.96 4.98
C PHE A 82 0.86 7.59 6.37
N GLU A 83 -0.14 8.44 6.51
CA GLU A 83 -0.78 8.75 7.79
C GLU A 83 -2.03 7.87 7.89
N VAL A 84 -2.05 6.97 8.87
CA VAL A 84 -3.15 6.02 9.09
C VAL A 84 -3.80 6.31 10.43
N LYS A 85 -5.04 6.80 10.41
CA LYS A 85 -5.84 7.06 11.60
C LYS A 85 -6.79 5.89 11.87
N ASN A 86 -6.66 5.29 13.04
CA ASN A 86 -7.55 4.24 13.53
C ASN A 86 -8.75 4.88 14.26
N HIS A 87 -9.98 4.65 13.80
CA HIS A 87 -11.17 5.27 14.39
C HIS A 87 -11.64 4.59 15.68
N GLN A 88 -11.22 3.35 15.95
CA GLN A 88 -11.57 2.63 17.18
C GLN A 88 -10.86 3.22 18.41
N ASN A 89 -9.59 3.63 18.26
CA ASN A 89 -8.77 4.11 19.38
C ASN A 89 -8.24 5.54 19.19
N GLY A 90 -8.47 6.16 18.04
CA GLY A 90 -7.99 7.51 17.70
C GLY A 90 -6.48 7.58 17.41
N GLU A 91 -5.78 6.45 17.37
CA GLU A 91 -4.34 6.39 17.14
C GLU A 91 -4.01 6.80 15.71
N ILE A 92 -2.94 7.59 15.57
CA ILE A 92 -2.36 7.95 14.29
C ILE A 92 -1.03 7.24 14.15
N GLU A 93 -0.92 6.43 13.11
CA GLU A 93 0.24 5.65 12.77
C GLU A 93 0.88 6.21 11.50
N ILE A 94 2.18 6.52 11.56
CA ILE A 94 2.96 6.91 10.38
C ILE A 94 3.71 5.70 9.85
N LYS A 95 3.46 5.35 8.58
CA LYS A 95 4.19 4.30 7.86
C LYS A 95 4.97 4.91 6.70
N VAL A 96 6.23 4.51 6.57
CA VAL A 96 7.10 4.97 5.50
C VAL A 96 7.82 3.79 4.88
N ARG A 97 7.79 3.77 3.55
CA ARG A 97 8.52 2.82 2.73
C ARG A 97 9.18 3.57 1.58
N GLY A 98 10.34 3.12 1.14
CA GLY A 98 10.88 3.59 -0.13
C GLY A 98 11.50 2.49 -0.95
N GLN A 99 11.66 2.80 -2.23
CA GLN A 99 12.29 1.98 -3.24
C GLN A 99 13.24 2.83 -4.07
N ALA A 100 14.40 2.27 -4.39
CA ALA A 100 15.32 2.81 -5.38
C ALA A 100 15.67 1.72 -6.38
N ALA A 101 15.64 2.04 -7.66
CA ALA A 101 16.16 1.17 -8.71
C ALA A 101 17.50 1.70 -9.18
N VAL A 102 18.50 0.82 -9.24
CA VAL A 102 19.84 1.11 -9.76
C VAL A 102 20.05 0.27 -11.01
N ASP A 103 20.40 0.93 -12.11
CA ASP A 103 20.75 0.26 -13.38
C ASP A 103 22.11 -0.44 -13.25
N GLU A 104 22.12 -1.74 -13.52
CA GLU A 104 23.31 -2.60 -13.54
C GLU A 104 23.46 -3.30 -14.90
N ASN A 105 23.32 -2.57 -16.01
CA ASN A 105 23.52 -3.06 -17.38
C ASN A 105 22.66 -4.29 -17.71
N GLU A 106 21.45 -4.06 -18.22
CA GLU A 106 20.43 -5.07 -18.55
C GLU A 106 19.71 -5.69 -17.34
N GLN A 107 20.10 -5.29 -16.11
CA GLN A 107 19.43 -5.67 -14.88
C GLN A 107 19.20 -4.45 -14.00
N VAL A 108 18.21 -4.55 -13.11
CA VAL A 108 17.91 -3.52 -12.11
C VAL A 108 18.10 -4.10 -10.72
N THR A 109 18.97 -3.48 -9.92
CA THR A 109 19.00 -3.73 -8.48
C THR A 109 17.93 -2.88 -7.82
N LEU A 110 16.86 -3.53 -7.34
CA LEU A 110 15.80 -2.90 -6.58
C LEU A 110 16.11 -2.95 -5.09
N MET A 111 16.42 -1.78 -4.54
CA MET A 111 16.57 -1.55 -3.11
C MET A 111 15.21 -1.18 -2.53
N SER A 112 14.78 -1.86 -1.47
CA SER A 112 13.56 -1.55 -0.72
C SER A 112 13.90 -1.32 0.75
N VAL A 113 13.36 -0.23 1.31
CA VAL A 113 13.61 0.19 2.68
C VAL A 113 12.29 0.43 3.39
N ASN A 114 12.10 -0.13 4.58
CA ASN A 114 10.95 0.12 5.44
C ASN A 114 11.37 0.30 6.91
N VAL A 115 10.63 1.12 7.65
CA VAL A 115 10.88 1.35 9.09
C VAL A 115 9.81 0.66 9.91
N LYS A 116 10.21 -0.33 10.73
CA LYS A 116 9.28 -1.04 11.61
C LYS A 116 8.84 -0.17 12.78
N ASN A 117 7.53 -0.12 13.04
CA ASN A 117 6.90 0.79 14.00
C ASN A 117 7.39 0.74 15.44
N HIS A 118 7.89 -0.39 15.93
CA HIS A 118 8.18 -0.57 17.37
C HIS A 118 9.66 -0.45 17.75
N GLN A 119 10.57 -0.32 16.78
CA GLN A 119 12.01 -0.40 17.08
C GLN A 119 12.85 0.65 16.34
N ASP A 120 12.23 1.52 15.54
CA ASP A 120 12.92 2.39 14.57
C ASP A 120 13.91 1.63 13.68
N ASN A 121 13.77 0.30 13.58
CA ASN A 121 14.69 -0.54 12.84
C ASN A 121 14.39 -0.42 11.36
N VAL A 122 15.42 -0.06 10.60
CA VAL A 122 15.37 -0.07 9.14
C VAL A 122 15.57 -1.50 8.68
N VAL A 123 14.63 -1.97 7.89
CA VAL A 123 14.77 -3.20 7.13
C VAL A 123 15.08 -2.82 5.70
N ARG A 124 16.25 -3.25 5.23
CA ARG A 124 16.71 -3.06 3.87
C ARG A 124 16.72 -4.41 3.16
N LYS A 125 16.14 -4.46 1.97
CA LYS A 125 16.16 -5.62 1.07
C LYS A 125 16.67 -5.17 -0.29
N GLU A 126 17.49 -6.01 -0.91
CA GLU A 126 17.93 -5.84 -2.28
C GLU A 126 17.48 -7.06 -3.08
N ASN A 127 16.94 -6.82 -4.27
CA ASN A 127 16.64 -7.87 -5.23
C ASN A 127 17.15 -7.45 -6.59
N VAL A 128 17.80 -8.36 -7.29
CA VAL A 128 18.19 -8.15 -8.70
C VAL A 128 17.02 -8.62 -9.56
N LEU A 129 16.53 -7.72 -10.41
CA LEU A 129 15.49 -7.98 -11.38
C LEU A 129 16.11 -8.13 -12.76
N ASP A 130 15.74 -9.21 -13.46
CA ASP A 130 16.14 -9.46 -14.85
C ASP A 130 15.27 -8.62 -15.79
N MET A 131 15.44 -7.31 -15.70
CA MET A 131 14.75 -6.29 -16.50
C MET A 131 15.61 -5.04 -16.62
N LYS A 132 15.39 -4.26 -17.68
CA LYS A 132 16.06 -2.97 -17.90
C LYS A 132 15.41 -1.86 -17.08
N ILE A 133 16.15 -0.77 -16.90
CA ILE A 133 15.63 0.38 -16.15
C ILE A 133 14.38 0.99 -16.80
N GLU A 134 14.30 1.02 -18.13
CA GLU A 134 13.12 1.52 -18.84
C GLU A 134 11.90 0.62 -18.62
N GLU A 135 12.10 -0.70 -18.55
CA GLU A 135 11.02 -1.65 -18.22
C GLU A 135 10.55 -1.48 -16.78
N PHE A 136 11.49 -1.16 -15.86
CA PHE A 136 11.15 -0.81 -14.49
C PHE A 136 10.35 0.49 -14.41
N GLU A 137 10.72 1.52 -15.19
CA GLU A 137 9.94 2.76 -15.27
C GLU A 137 8.52 2.51 -15.77
N GLU A 138 8.36 1.74 -16.86
CA GLU A 138 7.05 1.37 -17.38
C GLU A 138 6.22 0.62 -16.34
N PHE A 139 6.84 -0.29 -15.58
CA PHE A 139 6.21 -0.99 -14.48
C PHE A 139 5.71 -0.02 -13.39
N VAL A 140 6.56 0.92 -12.96
CA VAL A 140 6.20 1.95 -11.98
C VAL A 140 5.07 2.83 -12.50
N GLN A 141 5.13 3.30 -13.75
CA GLN A 141 4.09 4.14 -14.34
C GLN A 141 2.76 3.41 -14.46
N LYS A 142 2.78 2.13 -14.84
CA LYS A 142 1.56 1.30 -14.87
C LYS A 142 0.95 1.16 -13.47
N SER A 143 1.77 0.95 -12.46
CA SER A 143 1.34 0.90 -11.06
C SER A 143 0.75 2.25 -10.59
N LEU A 144 1.40 3.37 -10.96
CA LEU A 144 0.90 4.73 -10.73
C LEU A 144 -0.36 5.07 -11.56
N ALA A 145 -0.63 4.38 -12.66
CA ALA A 145 -1.88 4.57 -13.40
C ALA A 145 -3.03 3.70 -12.85
N ASN A 146 -2.74 2.74 -11.98
CA ASN A 146 -3.74 1.80 -11.49
C ASN A 146 -4.60 2.39 -10.35
N TYR A 147 -5.87 2.68 -10.68
CA TYR A 147 -6.92 3.13 -9.77
C TYR A 147 -8.13 2.17 -9.78
N ASP A 148 -7.96 0.92 -10.19
CA ASP A 148 -9.07 -0.02 -10.27
C ASP A 148 -9.78 -0.16 -8.93
N GLY A 149 -11.11 0.04 -8.95
CA GLY A 149 -11.94 -0.05 -7.76
C GLY A 149 -11.97 1.21 -6.87
N PHE A 150 -11.18 2.23 -7.19
CA PHE A 150 -11.25 3.52 -6.51
C PHE A 150 -12.45 4.34 -6.99
N GLN A 151 -13.31 4.74 -6.07
CA GLN A 151 -14.37 5.70 -6.34
C GLN A 151 -13.96 7.06 -5.82
N HIS A 152 -13.54 7.91 -6.76
CA HIS A 152 -13.23 9.30 -6.45
C HIS A 152 -14.52 10.08 -6.14
N ASP A 153 -14.60 10.62 -4.93
CA ASP A 153 -15.61 11.57 -4.50
C ASP A 153 -14.90 12.85 -4.00
N PRO A 154 -15.01 13.98 -4.72
CA PRO A 154 -14.41 15.25 -4.29
C PRO A 154 -14.92 15.77 -2.94
N TYR A 155 -16.07 15.29 -2.48
CA TYR A 155 -16.69 15.67 -1.21
C TYR A 155 -16.46 14.65 -0.10
N TYR A 156 -15.64 13.63 -0.36
CA TYR A 156 -15.30 12.62 0.63
C TYR A 156 -14.70 13.25 1.90
N GLU A 157 -15.25 12.84 3.05
CA GLU A 157 -14.76 13.19 4.38
C GLU A 157 -14.17 11.96 5.08
N GLU A 158 -13.05 12.15 5.78
CA GLU A 158 -12.38 11.07 6.51
C GLU A 158 -13.28 10.47 7.60
N GLY A 159 -13.44 9.16 7.58
CA GLY A 159 -14.30 8.46 8.52
C GLY A 159 -15.76 8.37 8.08
N GLU A 160 -16.12 8.80 6.87
CA GLU A 160 -17.45 8.54 6.29
C GLU A 160 -17.83 7.06 6.41
N LEU A 161 -16.88 6.15 6.16
CA LEU A 161 -17.13 4.71 6.26
C LEU A 161 -17.43 4.28 7.70
N ASN A 162 -16.82 4.91 8.71
CA ASN A 162 -17.08 4.61 10.11
C ASN A 162 -18.51 5.00 10.51
N ALA A 163 -19.01 6.14 10.01
CA ALA A 163 -20.39 6.57 10.24
C ALA A 163 -21.43 5.65 9.55
N GLU A 164 -21.10 5.12 8.38
CA GLU A 164 -21.92 4.11 7.69
C GLU A 164 -21.97 2.78 8.46
N VAL A 165 -20.84 2.33 9.03
CA VAL A 165 -20.79 1.08 9.82
C VAL A 165 -21.64 1.14 11.08
N GLU A 166 -21.72 2.29 11.76
CA GLU A 166 -22.56 2.47 12.94
C GLU A 166 -24.07 2.46 12.61
N THR A 167 -24.44 2.70 11.36
CA THR A 167 -25.84 2.83 10.91
C THR A 167 -26.35 1.62 10.13
N GLU A 168 -25.47 0.82 9.49
CA GLU A 168 -25.83 -0.43 8.80
C GLU A 168 -24.85 -1.60 9.14
N GLY A 169 -25.39 -2.69 9.68
CA GLY A 169 -24.63 -3.81 10.25
C GLY A 169 -23.96 -4.79 9.25
N PHE A 170 -23.41 -4.33 8.13
CA PHE A 170 -22.76 -5.25 7.18
C PHE A 170 -21.70 -4.56 6.33
N LEU A 171 -20.47 -5.10 6.30
CA LEU A 171 -19.52 -5.03 5.17
C LEU A 171 -18.28 -5.88 5.51
N ASP A 172 -18.44 -7.20 5.41
CA ASP A 172 -17.35 -8.15 5.12
C ASP A 172 -17.32 -8.31 3.60
N GLY A 173 -16.23 -7.96 2.94
CA GLY A 173 -16.23 -7.89 1.49
C GLY A 173 -14.86 -7.68 0.86
N CYS A 174 -14.85 -7.86 -0.46
CA CYS A 174 -13.62 -7.86 -1.23
C CYS A 174 -13.19 -6.48 -1.58
N LEU A 175 -11.87 -6.33 -1.65
CA LEU A 175 -11.24 -5.16 -2.17
C LEU A 175 -11.88 -4.84 -3.53
N PRO A 176 -12.24 -3.58 -3.77
CA PRO A 176 -13.00 -3.20 -4.95
C PRO A 176 -12.21 -3.40 -6.23
N GLY A 177 -12.91 -3.48 -7.35
CA GLY A 177 -12.28 -3.67 -8.66
C GLY A 177 -12.27 -5.13 -9.11
N GLY A 178 -13.01 -6.00 -8.41
CA GLY A 178 -13.20 -7.41 -8.77
C GLY A 178 -12.15 -8.34 -8.18
N TYR A 179 -11.50 -7.96 -7.08
CA TYR A 179 -10.64 -8.87 -6.32
C TYR A 179 -11.46 -9.98 -5.71
N LEU A 180 -10.92 -11.19 -5.77
CA LEU A 180 -11.63 -12.40 -5.40
C LEU A 180 -11.07 -13.00 -4.12
N TRP A 181 -9.82 -12.65 -3.79
CA TRP A 181 -9.09 -13.14 -2.62
C TRP A 181 -8.65 -12.01 -1.69
N CYS A 182 -8.62 -10.76 -2.16
CA CYS A 182 -8.25 -9.64 -1.29
C CYS A 182 -9.46 -9.17 -0.49
N GLY A 183 -9.49 -9.42 0.83
CA GLY A 183 -10.50 -8.87 1.75
C GLY A 183 -11.07 -9.92 2.70
N MET A 184 -11.66 -9.47 3.81
CA MET A 184 -12.23 -10.40 4.78
C MET A 184 -13.47 -11.08 4.20
N GLY A 185 -13.46 -12.43 4.16
CA GLY A 185 -14.55 -13.22 3.57
C GLY A 185 -14.47 -13.36 2.04
N CYS A 186 -13.35 -12.97 1.44
CA CYS A 186 -13.12 -13.06 -0.01
C CYS A 186 -12.45 -14.35 -0.36
N GLN A 187 -13.28 -15.31 -0.72
CA GLN A 187 -12.80 -16.61 -1.12
C GLN A 187 -13.79 -17.17 -2.12
N ILE A 188 -13.29 -17.50 -3.33
CA ILE A 188 -14.11 -18.15 -4.36
C ILE A 188 -14.54 -19.53 -3.89
N ASP A 189 -13.73 -20.15 -3.03
CA ASP A 189 -14.03 -21.37 -2.33
C ASP A 189 -13.51 -21.33 -0.89
N SER A 190 -13.84 -22.34 -0.08
CA SER A 190 -13.38 -22.40 1.31
C SER A 190 -11.92 -22.85 1.45
N ASN A 191 -11.10 -22.87 0.40
CA ASN A 191 -9.73 -23.37 0.45
C ASN A 191 -8.76 -22.56 -0.42
N ALA A 192 -8.26 -21.44 0.10
CA ALA A 192 -7.24 -20.62 -0.57
C ALA A 192 -5.95 -21.38 -0.98
N CYS A 193 -5.61 -22.51 -0.34
CA CYS A 193 -4.42 -23.27 -0.71
C CYS A 193 -4.62 -24.18 -1.93
N ASP A 194 -5.73 -24.94 -1.96
CA ASP A 194 -6.01 -25.93 -3.01
C ASP A 194 -7.14 -25.51 -3.97
N GLY A 195 -7.66 -24.30 -3.79
CA GLY A 195 -8.76 -23.75 -4.56
C GLY A 195 -8.37 -23.33 -5.97
N PRO A 196 -9.35 -23.01 -6.83
CA PRO A 196 -9.11 -22.72 -8.23
C PRO A 196 -8.24 -21.47 -8.39
N GLU A 197 -7.31 -21.51 -9.36
CA GLU A 197 -6.46 -20.39 -9.75
C GLU A 197 -7.23 -19.35 -10.58
N ILE A 198 -8.30 -18.81 -10.01
CA ILE A 198 -9.12 -17.76 -10.59
C ILE A 198 -8.79 -16.46 -9.88
N TYR A 199 -8.43 -15.44 -10.65
CA TYR A 199 -7.98 -14.16 -10.13
C TYR A 199 -8.70 -13.00 -10.82
N ASN A 200 -8.65 -11.82 -10.20
CA ASN A 200 -9.05 -10.57 -10.81
C ASN A 200 -8.34 -10.40 -12.16
N PRO A 201 -9.06 -10.29 -13.30
CA PRO A 201 -8.44 -10.19 -14.62
C PRO A 201 -7.67 -8.87 -14.82
N LYS A 202 -7.97 -7.84 -14.04
CA LYS A 202 -7.30 -6.53 -14.15
C LYS A 202 -5.99 -6.49 -13.39
N ASN A 203 -5.94 -7.15 -12.23
CA ASN A 203 -4.74 -7.20 -11.39
C ASN A 203 -4.56 -8.59 -10.76
N PRO A 204 -4.27 -9.62 -11.58
CA PRO A 204 -4.23 -11.00 -11.10
C PRO A 204 -3.07 -11.25 -10.15
N ALA A 205 -2.00 -10.46 -10.24
CA ALA A 205 -0.83 -10.62 -9.41
C ALA A 205 -1.08 -10.20 -7.95
N VAL A 206 -1.78 -9.08 -7.72
CA VAL A 206 -2.19 -8.67 -6.36
C VAL A 206 -3.20 -9.65 -5.78
N ASP A 207 -4.17 -10.10 -6.58
CA ASP A 207 -5.16 -11.07 -6.11
C ASP A 207 -4.52 -12.42 -5.75
N ARG A 208 -3.48 -12.84 -6.48
CA ARG A 208 -2.65 -14.00 -6.11
C ARG A 208 -1.91 -13.79 -4.79
N CYS A 209 -1.35 -12.60 -4.54
CA CYS A 209 -0.72 -12.30 -3.24
C CYS A 209 -1.71 -12.46 -2.08
N CYS A 210 -2.96 -12.04 -2.27
CA CYS A 210 -4.02 -12.21 -1.27
C CYS A 210 -4.42 -13.68 -1.07
N ARG A 211 -4.51 -14.48 -2.15
CA ARG A 211 -4.74 -15.93 -2.04
C ARG A 211 -3.63 -16.63 -1.24
N GLU A 212 -2.37 -16.27 -1.50
CA GLU A 212 -1.22 -16.80 -0.76
C GLU A 212 -1.25 -16.40 0.73
N HIS A 213 -1.70 -15.19 1.03
CA HIS A 213 -1.92 -14.70 2.39
C HIS A 213 -2.98 -15.53 3.12
N ASP A 214 -4.17 -15.70 2.53
CA ASP A 214 -5.22 -16.54 3.08
C ASP A 214 -4.76 -17.99 3.30
N CYS A 215 -3.98 -18.54 2.35
CA CYS A 215 -3.39 -19.86 2.50
C CYS A 215 -2.40 -19.93 3.68
N CYS A 216 -1.58 -18.90 3.89
CA CYS A 216 -0.67 -18.81 5.04
C CYS A 216 -1.44 -18.85 6.37
N TYR A 217 -2.52 -18.08 6.51
CA TYR A 217 -3.37 -18.09 7.71
C TYR A 217 -4.01 -19.45 7.92
N ARG A 218 -4.52 -20.09 6.86
CA ARG A 218 -5.07 -21.45 6.92
C ARG A 218 -4.05 -22.48 7.39
N LEU A 219 -2.84 -22.46 6.83
CA LEU A 219 -1.78 -23.43 7.15
C LEU A 219 -1.25 -23.25 8.57
N THR A 220 -1.18 -22.01 9.06
CA THR A 220 -0.70 -21.70 10.41
C THR A 220 -1.79 -21.86 11.47
N GLY A 221 -3.06 -21.81 11.08
CA GLY A 221 -4.21 -21.89 12.00
C GLY A 221 -4.30 -20.71 12.96
N GLN A 222 -3.70 -19.57 12.59
CA GLN A 222 -3.71 -18.35 13.38
C GLN A 222 -4.80 -17.39 12.88
N ASP A 223 -5.20 -16.44 13.71
CA ASP A 223 -6.07 -15.34 13.34
C ASP A 223 -5.24 -14.06 13.12
N TRP A 224 -5.79 -13.11 12.37
CA TRP A 224 -5.15 -11.80 12.17
C TRP A 224 -5.09 -11.00 13.48
N PRO A 225 -4.00 -10.26 13.76
CA PRO A 225 -2.79 -10.11 12.94
C PRO A 225 -1.73 -11.20 13.15
N ASN A 226 -1.02 -11.54 12.08
CA ASN A 226 0.16 -12.41 12.09
C ASN A 226 1.29 -11.78 11.27
N ASP A 227 2.35 -11.34 11.96
CA ASP A 227 3.51 -10.68 11.35
C ASP A 227 4.16 -11.48 10.20
N GLY A 228 4.11 -12.81 10.25
CA GLY A 228 4.72 -13.68 9.24
C GLY A 228 3.94 -13.67 7.93
N CYS A 229 2.65 -14.00 7.99
CA CYS A 229 1.76 -14.00 6.84
C CYS A 229 1.60 -12.58 6.27
N ASP A 230 1.43 -11.59 7.13
CA ASP A 230 1.29 -10.18 6.71
C ASP A 230 2.57 -9.68 6.03
N ALA A 231 3.77 -10.01 6.54
CA ALA A 231 5.03 -9.65 5.89
C ALA A 231 5.22 -10.32 4.51
N ILE A 232 4.70 -11.54 4.31
CA ILE A 232 4.69 -12.22 3.01
C ILE A 232 3.77 -11.46 2.04
N LEU A 233 2.53 -11.17 2.44
CA LEU A 233 1.59 -10.39 1.64
C LEU A 233 2.20 -9.07 1.22
N CYS A 234 2.74 -8.32 2.18
CA CYS A 234 3.40 -7.04 1.95
C CYS A 234 4.54 -7.16 0.94
N SER A 235 5.45 -8.11 1.15
CA SER A 235 6.56 -8.34 0.21
C SER A 235 6.08 -8.69 -1.20
N CYS A 236 4.98 -9.45 -1.32
CA CYS A 236 4.39 -9.83 -2.59
C CYS A 236 3.75 -8.62 -3.31
N VAL A 237 2.86 -7.88 -2.65
CA VAL A 237 2.19 -6.71 -3.29
C VAL A 237 3.19 -5.64 -3.70
N TYR A 238 4.24 -5.44 -2.90
CA TYR A 238 5.35 -4.54 -3.23
C TYR A 238 6.10 -4.91 -4.51
N ALA A 239 6.21 -6.20 -4.80
CA ALA A 239 6.93 -6.68 -5.98
C ALA A 239 6.08 -6.62 -7.25
N VAL A 240 4.75 -6.76 -7.14
CA VAL A 240 3.87 -6.91 -8.30
C VAL A 240 3.06 -5.66 -8.64
N ASP A 241 2.79 -4.79 -7.66
CA ASP A 241 2.06 -3.52 -7.87
C ASP A 241 2.33 -2.57 -6.67
N PRO A 242 3.50 -1.91 -6.60
CA PRO A 242 3.90 -1.15 -5.41
C PRO A 242 3.01 0.08 -5.12
N TYR A 243 2.34 0.63 -6.13
CA TYR A 243 1.67 1.92 -6.06
C TYR A 243 0.22 1.92 -6.54
N GLY A 244 -0.31 0.78 -7.02
CA GLY A 244 -1.73 0.64 -7.34
C GLY A 244 -2.60 0.85 -6.11
N ILE A 245 -3.81 1.37 -6.31
CA ILE A 245 -4.69 1.74 -5.18
C ILE A 245 -4.98 0.56 -4.24
N ALA A 246 -5.22 -0.62 -4.82
CA ALA A 246 -5.46 -1.85 -4.07
C ALA A 246 -4.27 -2.21 -3.18
N SER A 247 -3.06 -2.17 -3.73
CA SER A 247 -1.84 -2.39 -2.99
C SER A 247 -1.61 -1.32 -1.92
N MET A 248 -1.89 -0.05 -2.20
CA MET A 248 -1.78 1.02 -1.20
C MET A 248 -2.75 0.81 -0.03
N ALA A 249 -3.97 0.34 -0.29
CA ALA A 249 -4.91 -0.03 0.77
C ALA A 249 -4.42 -1.22 1.59
N ILE A 250 -3.90 -2.28 0.93
CA ILE A 250 -3.27 -3.41 1.62
C ILE A 250 -2.09 -2.94 2.47
N GLN A 251 -1.23 -2.07 1.93
CA GLN A 251 -0.07 -1.53 2.64
C GLN A 251 -0.45 -0.74 3.88
N ALA A 252 -1.46 0.12 3.77
CA ALA A 252 -1.93 0.92 4.89
C ALA A 252 -2.51 0.07 6.03
N VAL A 253 -3.16 -1.05 5.71
CA VAL A 253 -3.80 -1.91 6.73
C VAL A 253 -2.88 -3.00 7.25
N MET A 254 -2.23 -3.75 6.35
CA MET A 254 -1.55 -5.02 6.65
C MET A 254 -0.05 -4.88 6.89
N CYS A 255 0.59 -3.85 6.34
CA CYS A 255 2.06 -3.76 6.40
C CYS A 255 2.54 -3.01 7.63
N ILE A 256 3.51 -3.60 8.33
CA ILE A 256 4.14 -3.11 9.58
C ILE A 256 5.63 -2.85 9.37
#